data_AF-A0A7X9WRU8-F1
#
_entry.id   AF-A0A7X9WRU8-F1
#
_cell.length_a   1.000
_cell.length_b   1.000
_cell.length_c   1.000
_cell.angle_alpha   90.00
_cell.angle_beta   90.00
_cell.angle_gamma   90.00
#
_symmetry.space_group_name_H-M   'P 1'
#
loop_
_entity.id
_entity.type
_entity.pdbx_description
1 polymer ?
#
loop_
_entity_poly.entity_id
_entity_poly.type
_entity_poly.pdbx_seq_one_letter_code
_entity_poly.pdbx_strand_id
1 'polypeptide(L)' 'MRPCALPCMRIAAVHQFGESDRVGRLRDGRTIKAKYPERRLLGLSQDDRALILETAGGLLDPDAN' A
#
# COMPACT_ATOMS: atom_id res chain seq x y z
N MET A 1 -16.97 -4.67 -2.18
CA MET A 1 -15.92 -3.81 -1.58
C MET A 1 -15.94 -2.49 -2.34
N ARG A 2 -16.24 -1.34 -1.71
CA ARG A 2 -16.24 -0.05 -2.42
C ARG A 2 -14.80 0.44 -2.56
N PRO A 3 -14.33 0.86 -3.75
CA PRO A 3 -13.01 1.49 -3.86
C PRO A 3 -13.01 2.73 -2.97
N CYS A 4 -12.01 2.80 -2.09
CA CYS A 4 -11.86 3.93 -1.18
C CYS A 4 -11.59 5.20 -2.02
N ALA A 5 -12.25 6.31 -1.71
CA ALA A 5 -12.19 7.54 -2.48
C ALA A 5 -10.75 8.06 -2.66
N LEU A 6 -10.45 8.71 -3.79
CA LEU A 6 -9.14 9.27 -4.18
C LEU A 6 -8.21 9.78 -3.03
N PRO A 7 -8.69 10.53 -2.01
CA PRO A 7 -7.82 10.98 -0.91
C PRO A 7 -7.24 9.87 -0.01
N CYS A 8 -7.98 8.81 0.30
CA CYS A 8 -7.44 7.74 1.17
C CYS A 8 -6.41 6.86 0.45
N MET A 9 -6.52 6.71 -0.89
CA MET A 9 -5.50 6.00 -1.69
C MET A 9 -4.13 6.70 -1.62
N ARG A 10 -4.13 8.04 -1.70
CA ARG A 10 -2.90 8.83 -1.60
C ARG A 10 -2.25 8.70 -0.23
N ILE A 11 -3.04 8.78 0.84
CA ILE A 11 -2.55 8.61 2.21
C ILE A 11 -1.95 7.20 2.37
N ALA A 12 -2.65 6.17 1.91
CA ALA A 12 -2.16 4.79 1.97
C ALA A 12 -0.81 4.64 1.23
N ALA A 13 -0.65 5.22 0.05
CA ALA A 13 0.61 5.19 -0.70
C ALA A 13 1.76 5.93 0.02
N VAL A 14 1.51 7.13 0.55
CA VAL A 14 2.51 7.91 1.28
C VAL A 14 3.04 7.15 2.50
N HIS A 15 2.14 6.48 3.23
CA HIS A 15 2.53 5.63 4.35
C HIS A 15 3.21 4.34 3.89
N GLN A 16 2.77 3.73 2.80
CA GLN A 16 3.35 2.51 2.22
C GLN A 16 4.83 2.68 1.87
N PHE A 17 5.19 3.82 1.29
CA PHE A 17 6.53 4.08 0.76
C PHE A 17 7.36 5.04 1.63
N GLY A 18 6.82 5.52 2.75
CA GLY A 18 7.51 6.47 3.63
C GLY A 18 7.79 7.83 2.96
N GLU A 19 6.87 8.27 2.10
CA GLU A 19 7.00 9.53 1.36
C GLU A 19 6.75 10.76 2.24
N SER A 20 7.10 11.94 1.73
CA SER A 20 6.79 13.21 2.39
C SER A 20 5.51 13.80 1.85
N ASP A 21 4.55 14.11 2.72
CA ASP A 21 3.31 14.78 2.33
C ASP A 21 3.00 16.00 3.19
N ARG A 22 2.07 16.83 2.72
CA ARG A 22 1.66 18.05 3.42
C ARG A 22 0.81 17.70 4.65
N VAL A 23 1.34 18.00 5.84
CA VAL A 23 0.62 17.81 7.11
C VAL A 23 -0.18 19.03 7.55
N GLY A 24 0.07 20.21 6.97
CA GLY A 24 -0.66 21.42 7.33
C GLY A 24 -0.07 22.69 6.76
N ARG A 25 -0.50 23.82 7.32
CA ARG A 25 0.06 25.15 7.03
C ARG A 25 0.39 25.86 8.34
N LEU A 26 1.47 26.65 8.32
CA LEU A 26 1.75 27.63 9.38
C LEU A 26 0.71 28.75 9.34
N ARG A 27 0.60 29.50 10.44
CA ARG A 27 -0.15 30.77 10.50
C ARG A 27 0.27 31.77 9.41
N ASP A 28 1.53 31.72 9.00
CA ASP A 28 2.13 32.52 7.92
C ASP A 28 1.85 31.93 6.50
N GLY A 29 0.93 30.98 6.36
CA GLY A 29 0.53 30.40 5.08
C GLY A 29 1.51 29.39 4.45
N ARG A 30 2.74 29.28 4.97
CA ARG A 30 3.74 28.32 4.50
C ARG A 30 3.27 26.88 4.72
N THR A 31 3.60 26.00 3.77
CA THR A 31 3.20 24.59 3.81
C THR A 31 4.16 23.78 4.66
N ILE A 32 3.63 23.01 5.62
CA ILE A 32 4.41 22.06 6.42
C ILE A 32 4.39 20.71 5.70
N LYS A 33 5.57 20.17 5.43
CA LYS A 33 5.75 18.81 4.93
C LYS A 33 6.42 17.96 6.00
N ALA A 34 5.95 16.75 6.20
CA ALA A 34 6.59 15.77 7.07
C ALA A 34 6.81 14.47 6.31
N LYS A 35 7.93 13.80 6.61
CA LYS A 35 8.19 12.46 6.12
C LYS A 35 7.42 11.47 6.99
N TYR A 36 6.65 10.60 6.36
CA TYR A 36 5.94 9.55 7.07
C TYR A 36 6.86 8.36 7.33
N PRO A 37 6.74 7.69 8.49
CA PRO A 37 7.41 6.41 8.69
C PRO A 37 6.82 5.39 7.71
N GLU A 38 7.69 4.63 7.06
CA GLU A 38 7.30 3.55 6.16
C GLU A 38 6.49 2.49 6.93
N ARG A 39 5.31 2.14 6.41
CA ARG A 39 4.42 1.14 6.98
C ARG A 39 3.88 0.27 5.85
N ARG A 40 4.12 -1.03 5.89
CA ARG A 40 3.42 -2.00 5.03
C ARG A 40 1.94 -2.09 5.42
N LEU A 41 1.15 -1.12 4.96
CA LEU A 41 -0.31 -1.10 5.12
C LEU A 41 -0.99 -1.90 4.00
N LEU A 42 -0.34 -1.94 2.84
CA LEU A 42 -0.76 -2.70 1.67
C LEU A 42 0.26 -3.81 1.43
N GLY A 43 -0.22 -5.01 1.18
CA GLY A 43 0.64 -6.16 0.95
C GLY A 43 -0.13 -7.46 1.11
N LEU A 44 0.39 -8.49 0.48
CA LEU A 44 -0.10 -9.85 0.63
C LEU A 44 0.21 -10.32 2.04
N SER A 45 -0.82 -10.76 2.77
CA SER A 45 -0.65 -11.49 4.02
C SER A 45 0.16 -12.77 3.78
N GLN A 46 0.58 -13.44 4.85
CA GLN A 46 1.26 -14.72 4.71
C GLN A 46 0.38 -15.76 4.02
N ASP A 47 -0.93 -15.74 4.30
CA ASP A 47 -1.92 -16.60 3.66
C ASP A 47 -2.11 -16.25 2.18
N ASP A 48 -2.16 -14.95 1.85
CA ASP A 48 -2.24 -14.51 0.45
C ASP A 48 -0.99 -14.94 -0.34
N ARG A 49 0.19 -14.95 0.29
CA ARG A 49 1.42 -15.43 -0.34
C ARG A 49 1.39 -16.93 -0.58
N ALA A 50 0.88 -17.71 0.37
CA ALA A 50 0.71 -19.15 0.20
C ALA A 50 -0.24 -19.46 -0.96
N LEU A 51 -1.39 -18.77 -1.01
CA LEU A 51 -2.37 -18.91 -2.09
C LEU A 51 -1.78 -18.54 -3.46
N ILE A 52 -0.98 -17.46 -3.53
CA ILE A 52 -0.33 -17.06 -4.78
C ILE A 52 0.69 -18.10 -5.25
N LEU A 53 1.47 -18.68 -4.34
CA LEU A 53 2.44 -19.71 -4.68
C LEU A 53 1.75 -21.00 -5.14
N GLU A 54 0.66 -21.40 -4.48
CA GLU A 54 -0.17 -22.53 -4.88
C GLU A 54 -0.77 -22.32 -6.26
N THR A 55 -1.39 -21.15 -6.48
CA THR A 55 -2.00 -20.78 -7.77
C THR A 55 -0.96 -20.72 -8.87
N ALA A 56 0.21 -20.12 -8.61
CA ALA A 56 1.31 -20.06 -9.57
C ALA A 56 1.86 -21.45 -9.89
N GLY A 57 1.94 -22.35 -8.90
CA GLY A 57 2.32 -23.74 -9.09
C GLY A 57 1.37 -24.47 -10.04
N GLY A 58 0.06 -24.36 -9.81
CA GLY A 58 -0.95 -24.96 -10.70
C GLY A 58 -0.99 -24.35 -12.11
N LEU A 59 -0.53 -23.10 -12.28
CA LEU A 59 -0.43 -22.46 -13.60
C LEU A 59 0.81 -22.90 -14.39
N LEU A 60 1.91 -23.18 -13.69
CA LEU A 60 3.17 -23.59 -14.29
C LEU A 60 3.20 -25.09 -14.63
N ASP A 61 2.50 -25.91 -13.85
CA ASP A 61 2.44 -27.36 -14.02
C ASP A 61 0.98 -27.86 -14.00
N PRO A 62 0.23 -27.66 -15.11
CA PRO A 62 -1.20 -27.97 -15.15
C PRO A 62 -1.51 -29.48 -15.13
N ASP A 63 -0.50 -30.34 -15.34
CA ASP A 63 -0.63 -31.80 -15.45
C ASP A 63 -0.05 -32.56 -14.23
N ALA A 64 0.38 -31.85 -13.17
CA ALA A 64 0.98 -32.45 -11.98
C ALA A 64 -0.04 -33.09 -11.00
N ASN A 65 -1.28 -33.33 -11.43
CA ASN A 65 -2.36 -33.92 -10.62
C ASN A 65 -3.01 -35.12 -11.33
#